data_AF-A0A4D7B1T2-F1
#
_entry.id   AF-A0A4D7B1T2-F1
#
_cell.length_a   1.000
_cell.length_b   1.000
_cell.length_c   1.000
_cell.angle_alpha   90.00
_cell.angle_beta   90.00
_cell.angle_gamma   90.00
#
_symmetry.space_group_name_H-M   'P 1'
#
loop_
_entity.id
_entity.type
_entity.pdbx_description
1 polymer ?
#
loop_
_entity_poly.entity_id
_entity_poly.type
_entity_poly.pdbx_seq_one_letter_code
_entity_poly.pdbx_strand_id
1 'polypeptide(L)'
;MDRFSILVGDITRSDAEAIVNAANPTLLGGAGVDGAIHAAAGPELLAECRTLGGCERGRAKLTAGYRLRARYVIHTPGPVWQGGEQGEAALLASCYRSCLLLAEAHSIRTLDFCSISTGVYGYPLPLAATVALRAIMDFLADHALPERVRMVCHSEQAAEVYRRTWNLWYAEGKDQRM
;
A
#
# COMPACT_ATOMS: atom_id res chain seq x y z
N MET A 1 -18.16 8.46 -2.07
CA MET A 1 -16.68 8.32 -1.89
C MET A 1 -16.44 7.25 -0.83
N ASP A 2 -17.10 6.10 -0.99
CA ASP A 2 -17.41 5.20 0.13
C ASP A 2 -16.59 3.91 0.08
N ARG A 3 -15.61 3.86 -0.85
CA ARG A 3 -14.73 2.71 -1.07
C ARG A 3 -13.38 2.82 -0.36
N PHE A 4 -13.05 3.97 0.23
CA PHE A 4 -11.79 4.17 0.95
C PHE A 4 -12.01 4.37 2.44
N SER A 5 -11.17 3.77 3.27
CA SER A 5 -11.12 4.05 4.71
C SER A 5 -9.72 3.93 5.31
N ILE A 6 -9.52 4.54 6.47
CA ILE A 6 -8.26 4.52 7.22
C ILE A 6 -8.51 3.75 8.52
N LEU A 7 -7.68 2.73 8.78
CA LEU A 7 -7.76 1.88 9.97
C LEU A 7 -6.43 1.86 10.71
N VAL A 8 -6.51 1.55 12.00
CA VAL A 8 -5.33 1.17 12.80
C VAL A 8 -5.33 -0.33 12.99
N GLY A 9 -4.21 -0.98 12.73
CA GLY A 9 -4.09 -2.41 12.95
C GLY A 9 -2.85 -3.05 12.32
N ASP A 10 -2.79 -4.36 12.49
CA ASP A 10 -1.79 -5.23 11.89
C ASP A 10 -2.31 -5.73 10.53
N ILE A 11 -1.64 -5.32 9.45
CA ILE A 11 -2.03 -5.68 8.09
C ILE A 11 -1.98 -7.19 7.83
N THR A 12 -1.16 -7.95 8.57
CA THR A 12 -1.08 -9.42 8.42
C THR A 12 -2.37 -10.12 8.86
N ARG A 13 -3.21 -9.44 9.63
CA ARG A 13 -4.51 -9.93 10.13
C ARG A 13 -5.70 -9.50 9.27
N SER A 14 -5.44 -8.74 8.19
CA SER A 14 -6.46 -8.19 7.30
C SER A 14 -7.37 -9.28 6.73
N ASP A 15 -8.65 -8.95 6.59
CA ASP A 15 -9.68 -9.74 5.92
C ASP A 15 -9.86 -9.35 4.44
N ALA A 16 -9.00 -8.50 3.89
CA ALA A 16 -9.00 -8.18 2.46
C ALA A 16 -8.54 -9.37 1.60
N GLU A 17 -8.95 -9.39 0.33
CA GLU A 17 -8.53 -10.40 -0.65
C GLU A 17 -7.02 -10.28 -0.92
N ALA A 18 -6.48 -9.06 -0.94
CA ALA A 18 -5.04 -8.83 -1.02
C ALA A 18 -4.56 -7.76 -0.02
N ILE A 19 -3.31 -7.93 0.42
CA ILE A 19 -2.57 -6.92 1.18
C ILE A 19 -1.36 -6.45 0.39
N VAL A 20 -0.95 -5.20 0.59
CA VAL A 20 0.26 -4.64 -0.01
C VAL A 20 1.43 -4.70 0.96
N ASN A 21 2.53 -5.28 0.49
CA ASN A 21 3.80 -5.32 1.19
C ASN A 21 4.71 -4.19 0.69
N ALA A 22 5.16 -3.32 1.61
CA ALA A 22 6.25 -2.37 1.37
C ALA A 22 7.60 -3.11 1.35
N ALA A 23 7.89 -3.74 0.22
CA ALA A 23 9.05 -4.59 0.02
C ALA A 23 10.32 -3.78 -0.31
N ASN A 24 11.44 -4.49 -0.45
CA ASN A 24 12.67 -3.99 -1.07
C ASN A 24 12.86 -4.61 -2.47
N PRO A 25 13.76 -4.09 -3.31
CA PRO A 25 13.90 -4.56 -4.69
C PRO A 25 14.22 -6.05 -4.88
N THR A 26 14.72 -6.74 -3.85
CA THR A 26 14.98 -8.18 -3.94
C THR A 26 13.73 -9.03 -3.79
N LEU A 27 12.68 -8.51 -3.14
CA LEU A 27 11.48 -9.23 -2.68
C LEU A 27 11.74 -10.38 -1.68
N LEU A 28 12.95 -10.50 -1.13
CA LEU A 28 13.34 -11.63 -0.28
C LEU A 28 13.09 -11.37 1.22
N GLY A 29 12.11 -10.53 1.53
CA GLY A 29 11.82 -10.08 2.89
C GLY A 29 12.79 -9.02 3.40
N GLY A 30 12.56 -8.59 4.64
CA GLY A 30 13.29 -7.50 5.27
C GLY A 30 12.81 -7.24 6.70
N ALA A 31 12.98 -6.02 7.17
CA ALA A 31 12.48 -5.58 8.47
C ALA A 31 11.09 -4.92 8.36
N GLY A 32 10.51 -4.54 9.51
CA GLY A 32 9.23 -3.84 9.55
C GLY A 32 8.07 -4.67 9.02
N VAL A 33 7.18 -4.05 8.25
CA VAL A 33 5.99 -4.72 7.70
C VAL A 33 6.33 -5.86 6.74
N ASP A 34 7.44 -5.76 6.00
CA ASP A 34 7.92 -6.80 5.09
C ASP A 34 8.25 -8.10 5.86
N GLY A 35 9.05 -7.95 6.92
CA GLY A 35 9.38 -9.07 7.82
C GLY A 35 8.15 -9.66 8.50
N ALA A 36 7.20 -8.81 8.95
CA ALA A 36 5.96 -9.28 9.57
C ALA A 36 5.09 -10.09 8.59
N ILE A 37 4.96 -9.63 7.34
CA ILE A 37 4.22 -10.33 6.29
C ILE A 37 4.88 -11.67 5.96
N HIS A 38 6.21 -11.72 5.78
CA HIS A 38 6.93 -12.97 5.53
C HIS A 38 6.80 -13.96 6.70
N ALA A 39 6.92 -13.48 7.95
CA ALA A 39 6.75 -14.32 9.13
C ALA A 39 5.33 -14.91 9.23
N ALA A 40 4.30 -14.11 8.94
CA ALA A 40 2.91 -14.52 9.01
C ALA A 40 2.47 -15.42 7.84
N ALA A 41 2.98 -15.17 6.63
CA ALA A 41 2.66 -15.96 5.44
C ALA A 41 3.33 -17.34 5.43
N GLY A 42 4.49 -17.48 6.09
CA GLY A 42 5.28 -18.71 6.11
C GLY A 42 6.38 -18.75 5.05
N PRO A 43 7.29 -19.74 5.13
CA PRO A 43 8.46 -19.87 4.25
C PRO A 43 8.10 -20.03 2.76
N GLU A 44 6.88 -20.47 2.45
CA GLU A 44 6.37 -20.66 1.10
C GLU A 44 6.32 -19.33 0.33
N LEU A 45 6.01 -18.21 1.00
CA LEU A 45 6.06 -16.87 0.39
C LEU A 45 7.45 -16.51 -0.10
N LEU A 46 8.47 -16.78 0.70
CA LEU A 46 9.86 -16.52 0.31
C LEU A 46 10.26 -17.40 -0.88
N ALA A 47 9.78 -18.64 -0.93
CA ALA A 47 10.06 -19.55 -2.04
C ALA A 47 9.48 -19.02 -3.36
N GLU A 48 8.24 -18.52 -3.38
CA GLU A 48 7.64 -17.90 -4.56
C GLU A 48 8.33 -16.58 -4.93
N CYS A 49 8.64 -15.70 -3.96
CA CYS A 49 9.37 -14.46 -4.22
C CYS A 49 10.71 -14.70 -4.96
N ARG A 50 11.42 -15.79 -4.67
CA ARG A 50 12.67 -16.16 -5.37
C ARG A 50 12.46 -16.43 -6.86
N THR A 51 11.27 -16.87 -7.26
CA THR A 51 10.94 -17.13 -8.67
C THR A 51 10.67 -15.83 -9.44
N LEU A 52 10.38 -14.73 -8.75
CA LEU A 52 9.99 -13.46 -9.37
C LEU A 52 11.17 -12.65 -9.89
N GLY A 53 12.41 -12.91 -9.45
CA GLY A 53 13.60 -12.17 -9.88
C GLY A 53 13.62 -10.70 -9.43
N GLY A 54 13.10 -10.40 -8.24
CA GLY A 54 13.05 -9.04 -7.69
C GLY A 54 11.97 -8.14 -8.29
N CYS A 55 11.99 -6.86 -7.95
CA CYS A 55 11.06 -5.85 -8.46
C CYS A 55 11.72 -4.47 -8.49
N GLU A 56 11.49 -3.70 -9.55
CA GLU A 56 11.95 -2.31 -9.63
C GLU A 56 11.14 -1.40 -8.69
N ARG A 57 11.74 -0.29 -8.25
CA ARG A 57 11.01 0.70 -7.46
C ARG A 57 9.85 1.29 -8.27
N GLY A 58 8.70 1.49 -7.61
CA GLY A 58 7.51 2.00 -8.29
C GLY A 58 6.72 0.96 -9.09
N ARG A 59 7.20 -0.29 -9.20
CA ARG A 59 6.48 -1.44 -9.79
C ARG A 59 5.92 -2.34 -8.71
N ALA A 60 5.02 -3.26 -9.08
CA ALA A 60 4.46 -4.25 -8.17
C ALA A 60 4.45 -5.66 -8.77
N LYS A 61 4.52 -6.69 -7.91
CA LYS A 61 4.35 -8.11 -8.27
C LYS A 61 3.41 -8.82 -7.30
N LEU A 62 2.68 -9.82 -7.79
CA LEU A 62 1.70 -10.60 -7.04
C LEU A 62 2.29 -11.96 -6.63
N THR A 63 1.94 -12.41 -5.44
CA THR A 63 2.16 -13.78 -4.93
C THR A 63 0.90 -14.29 -4.24
N ALA A 64 0.87 -15.58 -3.91
CA ALA A 64 -0.14 -16.12 -3.00
C ALA A 64 0.08 -15.62 -1.56
N GLY A 65 -1.00 -15.56 -0.77
CA GLY A 65 -0.95 -15.15 0.64
C GLY A 65 -0.55 -16.26 1.62
N TYR A 66 -0.56 -17.52 1.17
CA TYR A 66 -0.18 -18.69 1.96
C TYR A 66 -0.93 -18.79 3.29
N ARG A 67 -0.24 -18.64 4.43
CA ARG A 67 -0.84 -18.75 5.77
C ARG A 67 -1.57 -17.48 6.20
N LEU A 68 -1.49 -16.40 5.42
CA LEU A 68 -2.28 -15.19 5.65
C LEU A 68 -3.76 -15.47 5.40
N ARG A 69 -4.62 -14.66 6.02
CA ARG A 69 -6.06 -14.65 5.69
C ARG A 69 -6.30 -14.05 4.30
N ALA A 70 -5.48 -13.08 3.91
CA ALA A 70 -5.47 -12.53 2.57
C ALA A 70 -5.04 -13.61 1.57
N ARG A 71 -5.71 -13.66 0.42
CA ARG A 71 -5.44 -14.64 -0.64
C ARG A 71 -4.17 -14.31 -1.40
N TYR A 72 -3.82 -13.03 -1.46
CA TYR A 72 -2.66 -12.54 -2.20
C TYR A 72 -1.85 -11.52 -1.41
N VAL A 73 -0.56 -11.44 -1.75
CA VAL A 73 0.30 -10.32 -1.36
C VAL A 73 0.77 -9.60 -2.64
N ILE A 74 0.60 -8.29 -2.66
CA ILE A 74 1.16 -7.43 -3.71
C ILE A 74 2.41 -6.76 -3.15
N HIS A 75 3.57 -7.09 -3.69
CA HIS A 75 4.85 -6.55 -3.26
C HIS A 75 5.25 -5.35 -4.11
N THR A 76 5.54 -4.21 -3.47
CA THR A 76 6.00 -3.01 -4.17
C THR A 76 7.18 -2.37 -3.44
N PRO A 77 8.34 -2.20 -4.11
CA PRO A 77 9.45 -1.45 -3.54
C PRO A 77 9.20 0.06 -3.66
N GLY A 78 8.94 0.71 -2.52
CA GLY A 78 8.83 2.18 -2.43
C GLY A 78 10.17 2.87 -2.64
N PRO A 79 10.25 4.21 -2.81
CA PRO A 79 11.50 4.95 -2.84
C PRO A 79 12.14 5.06 -1.44
N VAL A 80 13.47 5.18 -1.37
CA VAL A 80 14.19 5.66 -0.18
C VAL A 80 14.17 7.18 -0.23
N TRP A 81 13.83 7.83 0.89
CA TRP A 81 13.80 9.28 0.97
C TRP A 81 15.21 9.87 0.93
N GLN A 82 15.44 10.82 0.02
CA GLN A 82 16.72 11.51 -0.14
C GLN A 82 16.57 13.05 -0.14
N GLY A 83 15.49 13.55 0.45
CA GLY A 83 15.21 15.00 0.54
C GLY A 83 14.08 15.48 -0.36
N GLY A 84 13.51 14.62 -1.22
CA GLY A 84 12.30 14.93 -2.00
C GLY A 84 12.54 15.54 -3.37
N GLU A 85 13.80 15.70 -3.77
CA GLU A 85 14.21 16.31 -5.05
C GLU A 85 14.64 15.27 -6.10
N GLN A 86 14.59 13.98 -5.77
CA GLN A 86 15.03 12.87 -6.65
C GLN A 86 13.86 12.13 -7.30
N GLY A 87 12.68 12.75 -7.34
CA GLY A 87 11.47 12.16 -7.91
C GLY A 87 10.78 11.14 -7.00
N GLU A 88 11.07 11.14 -5.70
CA GLU A 88 10.51 10.17 -4.74
C GLU A 88 8.98 10.23 -4.70
N ALA A 89 8.38 11.40 -4.82
CA ALA A 89 6.93 11.55 -4.85
C ALA A 89 6.30 10.81 -6.04
N ALA A 90 6.90 10.92 -7.24
CA ALA A 90 6.42 10.23 -8.43
C ALA A 90 6.61 8.69 -8.32
N LEU A 91 7.74 8.24 -7.80
CA LEU A 91 8.00 6.81 -7.55
C LEU A 91 7.05 6.23 -6.50
N LEU A 92 6.77 6.97 -5.42
CA LEU A 92 5.82 6.55 -4.40
C LEU A 92 4.40 6.46 -4.98
N ALA A 93 3.97 7.46 -5.77
CA ALA A 93 2.68 7.41 -6.47
C ALA A 93 2.59 6.19 -7.42
N SER A 94 3.68 5.87 -8.12
CA SER A 94 3.77 4.70 -8.99
C SER A 94 3.59 3.38 -8.23
N CYS A 95 4.06 3.29 -6.99
CA CYS A 95 3.84 2.10 -6.15
C CYS A 95 2.35 1.85 -5.94
N TYR A 96 1.62 2.86 -5.43
CA TYR A 96 0.18 2.75 -5.19
C TYR A 96 -0.58 2.42 -6.47
N ARG A 97 -0.29 3.14 -7.57
CA ARG A 97 -0.92 2.90 -8.87
C ARG A 97 -0.65 1.49 -9.41
N SER A 98 0.60 1.02 -9.33
CA SER A 98 0.95 -0.33 -9.79
C SER A 98 0.23 -1.42 -9.00
N CYS A 99 0.08 -1.25 -7.69
CA CYS A 99 -0.69 -2.20 -6.87
C CYS A 99 -2.17 -2.19 -7.23
N LEU A 100 -2.75 -1.01 -7.44
CA LEU A 100 -4.16 -0.85 -7.80
C LEU A 100 -4.47 -1.44 -9.19
N LEU A 101 -3.61 -1.19 -10.17
CA LEU A 101 -3.70 -1.80 -11.52
C LEU A 101 -3.60 -3.33 -11.45
N LEU A 102 -2.69 -3.86 -10.62
CA LEU A 102 -2.54 -5.29 -10.46
C LEU A 102 -3.77 -5.91 -9.78
N ALA A 103 -4.36 -5.21 -8.80
CA ALA A 103 -5.60 -5.64 -8.18
C ALA A 103 -6.75 -5.68 -9.19
N GLU A 104 -6.90 -4.64 -10.01
CA GLU A 104 -7.90 -4.61 -11.10
C GLU A 104 -7.69 -5.76 -12.10
N ALA A 105 -6.46 -5.93 -12.60
CA ALA A 105 -6.12 -6.97 -13.58
C ALA A 105 -6.40 -8.40 -13.08
N HIS A 106 -6.31 -8.63 -11.77
CA HIS A 106 -6.59 -9.92 -11.13
C HIS A 106 -7.99 -10.00 -10.51
N SER A 107 -8.87 -9.03 -10.78
CA SER A 107 -10.24 -8.97 -10.22
C SER A 107 -10.29 -9.03 -8.69
N ILE A 108 -9.27 -8.48 -8.03
CA ILE A 108 -9.18 -8.37 -6.57
C ILE A 108 -10.09 -7.22 -6.12
N ARG A 109 -11.11 -7.54 -5.32
CA ARG A 109 -12.17 -6.59 -4.94
C ARG A 109 -11.85 -5.82 -3.67
N THR A 110 -11.03 -6.38 -2.79
CA THR A 110 -10.65 -5.71 -1.54
C THR A 110 -9.14 -5.70 -1.36
N LEU A 111 -8.58 -4.51 -1.16
CA LEU A 111 -7.15 -4.27 -1.11
C LEU A 111 -6.78 -3.41 0.10
N ASP A 112 -5.82 -3.87 0.89
CA ASP A 112 -5.31 -3.10 2.03
C ASP A 112 -3.86 -2.69 1.81
N PHE A 113 -3.56 -1.41 2.01
CA PHE A 113 -2.23 -0.84 1.97
C PHE A 113 -1.65 -0.67 3.36
N CYS A 114 -0.37 -0.95 3.52
CA CYS A 114 0.43 -0.34 4.57
C CYS A 114 0.93 1.06 4.13
N SER A 115 1.49 1.84 5.05
CA SER A 115 2.13 3.11 4.73
C SER A 115 3.52 2.90 4.08
N ILE A 116 3.56 2.89 2.74
CA ILE A 116 4.77 2.58 1.96
C ILE A 116 5.85 3.64 2.19
N SER A 117 7.10 3.20 2.36
CA SER A 117 8.31 4.02 2.56
C SER A 117 8.42 4.82 3.86
N THR A 118 7.42 4.86 4.74
CA THR A 118 7.44 5.71 5.95
C THR A 118 8.12 5.07 7.17
N GLY A 119 8.64 3.85 7.02
CA GLY A 119 9.45 3.16 8.03
C GLY A 119 10.94 3.30 7.75
N VAL A 120 11.62 2.16 7.53
CA VAL A 120 13.08 2.09 7.27
C VAL A 120 13.54 3.00 6.11
N TYR A 121 12.68 3.26 5.12
CA TYR A 121 13.00 4.13 3.98
C TYR A 121 12.84 5.64 4.25
N GLY A 122 12.40 6.02 5.46
CA GLY A 122 12.51 7.38 5.99
C GLY A 122 11.62 8.44 5.35
N TYR A 123 10.64 8.06 4.52
CA TYR A 123 9.77 9.03 3.87
C TYR A 123 8.92 9.78 4.92
N PRO A 124 8.96 11.12 4.99
CA PRO A 124 8.18 11.89 5.96
C PRO A 124 6.69 11.58 5.83
N LEU A 125 6.09 11.10 6.93
CA LEU A 125 4.74 10.57 6.92
C LEU A 125 3.67 11.55 6.36
N PRO A 126 3.66 12.86 6.70
CA PRO A 126 2.68 13.79 6.11
C PRO A 126 2.80 13.94 4.59
N LEU A 127 4.03 13.91 4.07
CA LEU A 127 4.29 13.99 2.63
C LEU A 127 3.87 12.68 1.94
N ALA A 128 4.22 11.53 2.52
CA ALA A 128 3.82 10.22 2.00
C ALA A 128 2.30 10.05 2.01
N ALA A 129 1.62 10.48 3.07
CA ALA A 129 0.16 10.42 3.17
C ALA A 129 -0.52 11.21 2.05
N THR A 130 0.01 12.39 1.72
CA THR A 130 -0.52 13.21 0.62
C THR A 130 -0.38 12.48 -0.73
N VAL A 131 0.78 11.89 -1.01
CA VAL A 131 1.02 11.13 -2.24
C VAL A 131 0.13 9.88 -2.31
N ALA A 132 0.05 9.13 -1.21
CA ALA A 132 -0.74 7.90 -1.12
C ALA A 132 -2.22 8.16 -1.34
N LEU A 133 -2.81 9.11 -0.60
CA LEU A 133 -4.22 9.42 -0.70
C LEU A 133 -4.57 9.95 -2.09
N ARG A 134 -3.75 10.82 -2.66
CA ARG A 134 -3.97 11.31 -4.03
C ARG A 134 -3.96 10.16 -5.04
N ALA A 135 -2.93 9.30 -5.01
CA ALA A 135 -2.83 8.19 -5.94
C ALA A 135 -4.01 7.21 -5.82
N ILE A 136 -4.44 6.89 -4.60
CA ILE A 136 -5.56 6.00 -4.35
C ILE A 136 -6.88 6.63 -4.80
N MET A 137 -7.12 7.90 -4.44
CA MET A 137 -8.39 8.56 -4.72
C MET A 137 -8.57 8.90 -6.19
N ASP A 138 -7.52 9.35 -6.87
CA ASP A 138 -7.55 9.57 -8.31
C ASP A 138 -7.85 8.24 -9.04
N PHE A 139 -7.24 7.13 -8.63
CA PHE A 139 -7.50 5.82 -9.22
C PHE A 139 -8.95 5.36 -8.97
N LEU A 140 -9.46 5.48 -7.75
CA LEU A 140 -10.83 5.09 -7.41
C LEU A 140 -11.90 6.00 -8.02
N ALA A 141 -11.54 7.16 -8.58
CA ALA A 141 -12.49 7.98 -9.34
C ALA A 141 -12.79 7.37 -10.71
N ASP A 142 -11.78 6.76 -11.34
CA ASP A 142 -11.83 6.33 -12.75
C ASP A 142 -12.01 4.80 -12.91
N HIS A 143 -11.82 4.01 -11.84
CA HIS A 143 -11.81 2.55 -11.90
C HIS A 143 -12.85 1.89 -10.99
N ALA A 144 -13.55 0.86 -11.48
CA ALA A 144 -14.58 0.13 -10.72
C ALA A 144 -14.00 -0.82 -9.66
N LEU A 145 -12.78 -1.33 -9.88
CA LEU A 145 -12.06 -2.17 -8.92
C LEU A 145 -10.80 -1.45 -8.41
N PRO A 146 -10.35 -1.70 -7.17
CA PRO A 146 -11.03 -2.50 -6.13
C PRO A 146 -12.31 -1.86 -5.59
N GLU A 147 -13.27 -2.67 -5.13
CA GLU A 147 -14.53 -2.22 -4.51
C GLU A 147 -14.29 -1.61 -3.11
N ARG A 148 -13.21 -2.00 -2.43
CA ARG A 148 -12.78 -1.43 -1.16
C ARG A 148 -11.26 -1.34 -1.08
N VAL A 149 -10.76 -0.17 -0.74
CA VAL A 149 -9.36 0.08 -0.41
C VAL A 149 -9.24 0.58 1.02
N ARG A 150 -8.29 0.05 1.81
CA ARG A 150 -8.02 0.58 3.15
C ARG A 150 -6.56 0.96 3.31
N MET A 151 -6.30 2.06 3.99
CA MET A 151 -4.98 2.35 4.56
C MET A 151 -4.92 1.80 5.98
N VAL A 152 -4.10 0.75 6.18
CA VAL A 152 -3.88 0.10 7.47
C VAL A 152 -2.61 0.66 8.10
N CYS A 153 -2.78 1.58 9.04
CA CYS A 153 -1.70 2.19 9.80
C CYS A 153 -1.35 1.32 11.01
N HIS A 154 -0.06 1.10 11.28
CA HIS A 154 0.37 0.30 12.44
C HIS A 154 0.11 0.99 13.79
N SER A 155 -0.14 2.30 13.81
CA SER A 155 -0.36 3.10 15.03
C SER A 155 -1.40 4.18 14.80
N GLU A 156 -2.01 4.62 15.91
CA GLU A 156 -2.97 5.73 15.92
C GLU A 156 -2.33 7.04 15.44
N GLN A 157 -1.08 7.30 15.81
CA GLN A 157 -0.33 8.48 15.36
C GLN A 157 -0.24 8.53 13.83
N ALA A 158 0.01 7.38 13.20
CA ALA A 158 0.08 7.33 11.75
C ALA A 158 -1.30 7.52 11.12
N ALA A 159 -2.33 6.85 11.64
CA ALA A 159 -3.70 7.04 11.17
C ALA A 159 -4.18 8.47 11.30
N GLU A 160 -3.83 9.17 12.39
CA GLU A 160 -4.19 10.58 12.60
C GLU A 160 -3.59 11.49 11.52
N VAL A 161 -2.34 11.25 11.11
CA VAL A 161 -1.74 12.00 9.98
C VAL A 161 -2.52 11.74 8.69
N TYR A 162 -2.85 10.48 8.39
CA TYR A 162 -3.67 10.15 7.22
C TYR A 162 -5.07 10.79 7.29
N ARG A 163 -5.74 10.78 8.45
CA ARG A 163 -7.07 11.40 8.61
C ARG A 163 -7.02 12.91 8.46
N ARG A 164 -6.01 13.58 9.01
CA ARG A 164 -5.81 15.02 8.82
C ARG A 164 -5.59 15.36 7.35
N THR A 165 -4.69 14.64 6.68
CA THR A 165 -4.46 14.84 5.24
C THR A 165 -5.75 14.57 4.46
N TRP A 166 -6.48 13.49 4.75
CA TRP A 166 -7.76 13.22 4.10
C TRP A 166 -8.76 14.36 4.26
N ASN A 167 -8.91 14.87 5.49
CA ASN A 167 -9.90 15.91 5.78
C ASN A 167 -9.60 17.21 5.02
N LEU A 168 -8.32 17.59 4.92
CA LEU A 168 -7.88 18.78 4.19
C LEU A 168 -8.21 18.74 2.68
N TRP A 169 -8.19 17.55 2.07
CA TRP A 169 -8.33 17.43 0.61
C TRP A 169 -9.68 16.90 0.14
N TYR A 170 -10.36 16.08 0.96
CA TYR A 170 -11.47 15.24 0.49
C TYR A 170 -12.72 15.28 1.37
N ALA A 171 -12.63 15.74 2.63
CA ALA A 171 -13.82 15.86 3.47
C ALA A 171 -14.63 17.13 3.16
N GLU A 172 -13.97 18.23 2.81
CA GLU A 172 -14.63 19.53 2.52
C GLU A 172 -15.40 19.56 1.18
N GLY A 173 -15.22 18.54 0.33
CA GLY A 173 -15.93 18.42 -0.96
C GLY A 173 -17.37 17.88 -0.86
N LYS A 174 -17.86 17.50 0.33
CA LYS A 174 -19.25 17.01 0.49
C LYS A 174 -20.30 18.13 0.49
N ASP A 175 -19.94 19.35 0.89
CA ASP A 175 -20.88 20.48 1.00
C ASP A 175 -20.95 21.39 -0.25
N GLN A 176 -20.10 21.16 -1.26
CA GLN A 176 -20.06 22.00 -2.48
C GLN A 176 -20.57 21.27 -3.75
N ARG A 177 -21.20 20.11 -3.61
CA ARG A 177 -21.78 19.34 -4.72
C ARG A 177 -23.26 18.98 -4.51
N MET A 178 -23.99 19.80 -3.75
CA MET A 178 -25.46 19.84 -3.76
C MET A 178 -25.94 21.13 -4.38
#